data_AF-A0A7K4ALJ3-F1
#
_entry.id   AF-A0A7K4ALJ3-F1
#
_cell.length_a   1.000
_cell.length_b   1.000
_cell.length_c   1.000
_cell.angle_alpha   90.00
_cell.angle_beta   90.00
_cell.angle_gamma   90.00
#
_symmetry.space_group_name_H-M   'P 1'
#
loop_
_entity.id
_entity.type
_entity.pdbx_description
1 polymer ?
#
loop_
_entity_poly.entity_id
_entity_poly.type
_entity_poly.pdbx_seq_one_letter_code
_entity_poly.pdbx_strand_id
1 'polypeptide(L)' 'MYCPRCDRTLKRENIERVNEELKSKFDRDSLEHGRCPVCSTQLIDLAKKGGK' A
#
# COMPACT_ATOMS: atom_id res chain seq x y z
N MET A 1 1.38 -4.62 3.74
CA MET A 1 1.95 -3.26 3.86
C MET A 1 1.19 -2.44 4.90
N TYR A 2 1.85 -1.63 5.70
CA TYR A 2 1.28 -0.86 6.80
C TYR A 2 1.65 0.62 6.68
N CYS A 3 0.68 1.52 6.81
CA CYS A 3 0.93 2.96 6.83
C CYS A 3 0.97 3.46 8.28
N PRO A 4 2.11 3.94 8.80
CA PRO A 4 2.19 4.49 10.16
C PRO A 4 1.44 5.82 10.32
N ARG A 5 1.21 6.55 9.23
CA ARG A 5 0.51 7.85 9.27
C ARG A 5 -1.00 7.72 9.26
N CYS A 6 -1.52 6.71 8.58
CA CYS A 6 -2.95 6.45 8.51
C CYS A 6 -3.40 5.37 9.50
N ASP A 7 -2.45 4.75 10.23
CA ASP A 7 -2.67 3.57 11.08
C ASP A 7 -3.46 2.48 10.32
N ARG A 8 -3.12 2.29 9.03
CA ARG A 8 -3.86 1.38 8.13
C ARG A 8 -2.98 0.27 7.64
N THR A 9 -3.47 -0.95 7.80
CA THR A 9 -2.83 -2.16 7.28
C THR A 9 -3.51 -2.59 5.98
N LEU A 10 -2.74 -2.58 4.89
CA LEU A 10 -3.10 -3.09 3.58
C LEU A 10 -2.56 -4.53 3.44
N LYS A 11 -3.47 -5.50 3.38
CA LYS A 11 -3.13 -6.90 3.10
C LYS A 11 -2.72 -7.07 1.64
N ARG A 12 -1.67 -7.85 1.37
CA ARG A 12 -1.17 -8.09 0.01
C ARG A 12 -2.23 -8.68 -0.92
N GLU A 13 -3.09 -9.56 -0.40
CA GLU A 13 -4.21 -10.18 -1.11
C GLU A 13 -5.18 -9.14 -1.72
N ASN A 14 -5.33 -7.98 -1.06
CA ASN A 14 -6.19 -6.91 -1.53
C ASN A 14 -5.41 -5.78 -2.21
N ILE A 15 -4.08 -5.77 -2.16
CA ILE A 15 -3.28 -4.69 -2.72
C ILE A 15 -3.43 -4.62 -4.22
N GLU A 16 -3.42 -5.75 -4.93
CA GLU A 16 -3.56 -5.77 -6.39
C GLU A 16 -4.89 -5.17 -6.83
N ARG A 17 -5.99 -5.66 -6.23
CA ARG A 17 -7.34 -5.17 -6.51
C ARG A 17 -7.54 -3.70 -6.13
N VAL A 18 -6.99 -3.26 -5.01
CA VAL A 18 -7.07 -1.85 -4.58
C VAL A 18 -6.19 -0.97 -5.48
N ASN A 19 -5.05 -1.48 -5.94
CA ASN A 19 -4.17 -0.76 -6.86
C ASN A 19 -4.83 -0.58 -8.23
N GLU A 20 -5.50 -1.60 -8.76
CA GLU A 20 -6.30 -1.47 -9.99
C GLU A 20 -7.41 -0.44 -9.85
N GLU A 21 -8.19 -0.47 -8.76
CA GLU A 21 -9.21 0.55 -8.48
C GLU A 21 -8.61 1.95 -8.36
N LEU A 22 -7.45 2.09 -7.70
CA LEU A 22 -6.76 3.37 -7.55
C LEU A 22 -6.21 3.91 -8.87
N LYS A 23 -5.64 3.05 -9.71
CA LYS A 23 -5.23 3.42 -11.07
C LYS A 23 -6.44 3.82 -11.91
N SER A 24 -7.50 3.01 -11.91
CA SER A 24 -8.67 3.26 -12.73
C SER A 24 -9.44 4.52 -12.32
N LYS A 25 -9.61 4.78 -11.02
CA LYS A 25 -10.40 5.91 -10.53
C LYS A 25 -9.60 7.18 -10.28
N PHE A 26 -8.34 7.04 -9.89
CA PHE A 26 -7.53 8.15 -9.40
C PHE A 26 -6.18 8.30 -10.13
N ASP A 27 -5.88 7.44 -11.10
CA ASP A 27 -4.58 7.38 -11.80
C ASP A 27 -3.39 7.37 -10.82
N ARG A 28 -3.53 6.62 -9.71
CA ARG A 28 -2.51 6.54 -8.64
C ARG A 28 -1.89 5.15 -8.56
N ASP A 29 -0.59 5.07 -8.85
CA ASP A 29 0.30 3.91 -8.67
C ASP A 29 0.97 3.87 -7.29
N SER A 30 0.48 4.64 -6.31
CA SER A 30 1.13 4.79 -5.01
C SER A 30 1.41 3.44 -4.34
N LEU A 31 0.51 2.46 -4.44
CA LEU A 31 0.70 1.14 -3.85
C LEU A 31 1.82 0.33 -4.54
N GLU A 32 1.98 0.44 -5.88
CA GLU A 32 3.09 -0.19 -6.61
C GLU A 32 4.44 0.37 -6.17
N HIS A 33 4.50 1.67 -5.90
CA HIS A 33 5.68 2.32 -5.34
C HIS A 33 5.84 2.13 -3.83
N GLY A 34 4.97 1.33 -3.18
CA GLY A 34 5.01 1.10 -1.74
C GLY A 34 4.71 2.36 -0.92
N ARG A 35 3.83 3.24 -1.42
CA ARG A 35 3.37 4.47 -0.76
C ARG A 35 1.86 4.42 -0.49
N CYS A 36 1.45 5.09 0.58
CA CYS A 36 0.05 5.18 0.95
C CYS A 36 -0.70 6.05 -0.06
N PRO A 37 -1.81 5.58 -0.65
CA PRO A 37 -2.58 6.35 -1.63
C PRO A 37 -3.31 7.57 -1.03
N VAL A 38 -3.39 7.66 0.31
CA VAL A 38 -4.07 8.73 1.04
C VAL A 38 -3.10 9.85 1.40
N CYS A 39 -1.98 9.50 2.03
CA CYS A 39 -1.04 10.46 2.61
C CYS A 39 0.34 10.46 1.94
N SER A 40 0.51 9.67 0.87
CA SER A 40 1.77 9.46 0.13
C SER A 40 2.96 9.00 0.97
N THR A 41 2.72 8.61 2.22
CA THR A 41 3.76 8.14 3.15
C THR A 41 4.22 6.75 2.76
N GLN A 42 5.51 6.48 2.88
CA GLN A 42 6.09 5.17 2.59
C GLN A 42 5.46 4.10 3.48
N LEU A 43 4.93 3.06 2.83
CA LEU A 43 4.34 1.93 3.51
C LEU A 43 5.43 0.98 4.00
N ILE A 44 5.22 0.47 5.21
CA ILE A 44 6.09 -0.50 5.84
C ILE A 44 5.57 -1.89 5.46
N ASP A 45 6.36 -2.64 4.70
CA ASP A 45 6.01 -4.02 4.42
C ASP A 45 6.34 -4.92 5.62
N LEU A 46 5.32 -5.18 6.45
CA LEU A 46 5.45 -6.05 7.62
C LEU A 46 5.71 -7.53 7.25
N ALA A 47 5.36 -7.95 6.03
CA ALA A 47 5.53 -9.33 5.57
C ALA A 47 6.98 -9.64 5.19
N LYS A 48 7.78 -8.66 4.77
CA LYS A 48 9.21 -8.83 4.46
C LYS A 48 10.10 -8.81 5.71
N LYS A 49 9.55 -8.49 6.89
CA LYS A 49 10.30 -8.41 8.16
C LYS A 49 10.46 -9.75 8.90
N GLY A 50 10.11 -10.87 8.26
CA GLY A 50 10.24 -12.23 8.80
C GLY A 50 11.34 -13.10 8.17
N GLY A 51 12.22 -12.55 7.34
CA GLY A 51 13.37 -13.28 6.79
C GLY A 51 14.57 -13.18 7.74
N LYS A 52 14.79 -14.23 8.53
CA LYS A 52 16.04 -14.44 9.26
C LYS A 52 16.94 -15.36 8.45
#